data_AF-A0A016SXU5-F1
#
_entry.id   AF-A0A016SXU5-F1
#
_cell.length_a   1.000
_cell.length_b   1.000
_cell.length_c   1.000
_cell.angle_alpha   90.00
_cell.angle_beta   90.00
_cell.angle_gamma   90.00
#
_symmetry.space_group_name_H-M   'P 1'
#
loop_
_entity.id
_entity.type
_entity.pdbx_description
1 polymer ?
#
loop_
_entity_poly.entity_id
_entity_poly.type
_entity_poly.pdbx_seq_one_letter_code
_entity_poly.pdbx_strand_id
1 'polypeptide(L)'
;MLSSGIRTFADYDTSTAIADKHIGSSSLKFAREHESSGEFYEDATVATEEVAVPSISNNFLLPTNMKPLSYNLVIKVYLPFYVDYPPSKNLTTEGEVTINIVVLQPTNAIVLNMDEIVLLLDKCEARSSNDLLTITGVKIEEQLEKVTFTLSEVLQVGQEISLKVCFI
;
A
#
# COMPACT_ATOMS: atom_id res chain seq x y z
N MET A 1 -50.62 37.05 -2.96
CA MET A 1 -50.62 37.98 -1.81
C MET A 1 -49.54 37.53 -0.84
N LEU A 2 -48.54 38.39 -0.64
CA LEU A 2 -47.66 38.60 0.54
C LEU A 2 -46.91 37.38 1.14
N SER A 3 -45.65 37.40 1.58
CA SER A 3 -44.54 38.37 1.56
C SER A 3 -43.33 37.73 2.26
N SER A 4 -42.15 37.85 1.65
CA SER A 4 -40.81 38.14 2.24
C SER A 4 -40.20 37.37 3.42
N GLY A 5 -38.91 37.04 3.26
CA GLY A 5 -37.95 36.86 4.35
C GLY A 5 -36.51 36.60 3.86
N ILE A 6 -35.82 37.63 3.35
CA ILE A 6 -34.37 37.66 3.03
C ILE A 6 -33.57 38.00 4.29
N ARG A 7 -32.40 37.37 4.52
CA ARG A 7 -31.18 38.03 5.07
C ARG A 7 -29.90 37.39 4.52
N THR A 8 -28.98 38.27 4.11
CA THR A 8 -27.63 38.04 3.54
C THR A 8 -26.56 38.62 4.49
N PHE A 9 -25.29 38.35 4.17
CA PHE A 9 -24.01 39.00 4.56
C PHE A 9 -23.20 38.26 5.65
N ALA A 10 -21.88 38.05 5.54
CA ALA A 10 -20.87 38.77 4.75
C ALA A 10 -19.64 37.90 4.37
N ASP A 11 -19.02 38.30 3.25
CA ASP A 11 -17.65 38.00 2.82
C ASP A 11 -16.59 38.58 3.78
N TYR A 12 -15.41 37.94 3.83
CA TYR A 12 -14.13 38.65 3.93
C TYR A 12 -13.05 37.88 3.17
N ASP A 13 -12.52 38.54 2.15
CA ASP A 13 -11.33 38.19 1.38
C ASP A 13 -10.27 39.26 1.69
N THR A 14 -8.99 38.88 1.87
CA THR A 14 -7.82 39.58 1.31
C THR A 14 -6.47 38.92 1.68
N SER A 15 -5.70 38.72 0.61
CA SER A 15 -4.29 38.35 0.47
C SER A 15 -3.29 39.41 0.99
N THR A 16 -2.03 39.03 1.32
CA THR A 16 -0.80 39.24 0.48
C THR A 16 0.53 39.28 1.29
N ALA A 17 1.53 38.52 0.81
CA ALA A 17 2.99 38.82 0.71
C ALA A 17 3.89 38.99 1.97
N ILE A 18 5.22 38.81 2.00
CA ILE A 18 6.35 38.30 1.17
C ILE A 18 7.57 38.33 2.14
N ALA A 19 8.54 37.41 2.05
CA ALA A 19 10.00 37.72 2.05
C ALA A 19 10.91 36.47 2.07
N ASP A 20 11.71 36.37 1.00
CA ASP A 20 12.93 35.57 0.82
C ASP A 20 14.08 35.90 1.80
N LYS A 21 14.93 34.90 2.13
CA LYS A 21 16.40 35.06 2.11
C LYS A 21 17.21 33.74 2.20
N HIS A 22 17.79 33.37 1.06
CA HIS A 22 19.18 32.94 0.78
C HIS A 22 20.04 32.08 1.74
N ILE A 23 20.53 30.96 1.17
CA ILE A 23 21.92 30.46 1.03
C ILE A 23 22.79 30.18 2.27
N GLY A 24 23.33 28.95 2.32
CA GLY A 24 24.57 28.65 3.04
C GLY A 24 25.06 27.20 2.85
N SER A 25 25.91 27.00 1.84
CA SER A 25 26.65 25.75 1.57
C SER A 25 27.86 25.55 2.49
N SER A 26 28.35 24.30 2.56
CA SER A 26 29.76 23.92 2.82
C SER A 26 30.17 23.93 4.31
N SER A 27 30.97 23.01 4.86
CA SER A 27 32.07 22.23 4.29
C SER A 27 32.43 21.05 5.21
N LEU A 28 32.82 19.93 4.62
CA LEU A 28 33.59 18.86 5.26
C LEU A 28 34.96 19.41 5.72
N LYS A 29 35.41 19.06 6.92
CA LYS A 29 36.80 19.27 7.36
C LYS A 29 37.47 17.91 7.57
N PHE A 30 38.33 17.56 6.62
CA PHE A 30 39.42 16.61 6.82
C PHE A 30 40.61 17.34 7.44
N ALA A 31 41.22 16.75 8.46
CA ALA A 31 42.58 17.06 8.88
C ALA A 31 43.34 15.76 9.07
N ARG A 32 44.55 15.74 8.51
CA ARG A 32 45.42 14.61 8.22
C ARG A 32 46.64 14.66 9.16
N GLU A 33 47.02 13.46 9.60
CA GLU A 33 48.34 12.95 10.03
C GLU A 33 49.15 13.64 11.13
N HIS A 34 49.68 12.82 12.04
CA HIS A 34 51.13 12.69 12.26
C HIS A 34 51.48 11.32 12.89
N GLU A 35 52.31 10.56 12.17
CA GLU A 35 53.23 9.48 12.59
C GLU A 35 54.09 9.91 13.82
N SER A 36 54.74 9.07 14.65
CA SER A 36 55.20 7.67 14.61
C SER A 36 55.78 7.30 16.00
N SER A 37 55.99 5.98 16.23
CA SER A 37 57.02 5.32 17.07
C SER A 37 56.59 4.66 18.39
N GLY A 38 57.00 3.38 18.56
CA GLY A 38 57.02 2.66 19.83
C GLY A 38 56.61 1.18 19.75
N GLU A 39 57.51 0.27 20.12
CA GLU A 39 57.51 -1.19 19.91
C GLU A 39 56.63 -2.03 20.89
N PHE A 40 56.18 -3.18 20.38
CA PHE A 40 55.87 -4.51 20.99
C PHE A 40 55.43 -4.65 22.47
N TYR A 41 54.30 -5.34 22.70
CA TYR A 41 54.16 -6.59 23.52
C TYR A 41 52.88 -7.36 23.12
N GLU A 42 52.94 -8.69 23.19
CA GLU A 42 51.90 -9.67 22.82
C GLU A 42 50.72 -9.78 23.81
N ASP A 43 49.66 -10.41 23.27
CA ASP A 43 48.62 -11.22 23.93
C ASP A 43 47.43 -10.52 24.60
N ALA A 44 46.28 -10.57 23.90
CA ALA A 44 44.98 -10.81 24.51
C ALA A 44 43.99 -11.29 23.43
N THR A 45 43.46 -12.49 23.65
CA THR A 45 42.35 -13.13 22.96
C THR A 45 41.23 -12.16 22.55
N VAL A 46 41.05 -11.93 21.24
CA VAL A 46 39.86 -11.25 20.72
C VAL A 46 38.75 -12.28 20.63
N ALA A 47 37.83 -12.19 21.58
CA ALA A 47 36.52 -12.82 21.46
C ALA A 47 35.89 -12.34 20.14
N THR A 48 35.61 -13.27 19.23
CA THR A 48 34.74 -13.00 18.09
C THR A 48 33.35 -12.70 18.60
N GLU A 49 33.06 -11.42 18.80
CA GLU A 49 31.69 -10.94 18.82
C GLU A 49 31.13 -11.16 17.42
N GLU A 50 30.36 -12.24 17.27
CA GLU A 50 29.50 -12.44 16.13
C GLU A 50 28.44 -11.33 16.19
N VAL A 51 28.72 -10.21 15.50
CA VAL A 51 27.77 -9.12 15.34
C VAL A 51 26.57 -9.71 14.61
N ALA A 52 25.50 -9.99 15.37
CA ALA A 52 24.22 -10.40 14.83
C ALA A 52 23.77 -9.32 13.85
N VAL A 53 23.88 -9.62 12.55
CA VAL A 53 23.33 -8.77 11.50
C VAL A 53 21.84 -8.64 11.80
N PRO A 54 21.31 -7.43 12.07
CA PRO A 54 19.88 -7.29 12.29
C PRO A 54 19.19 -7.80 11.03
N SER A 55 18.41 -8.87 11.17
CA SER A 55 17.53 -9.35 10.13
C SER A 55 16.50 -8.26 9.89
N ILE A 56 16.76 -7.41 8.90
CA ILE A 56 15.76 -6.48 8.40
C ILE A 56 14.60 -7.35 7.94
N SER A 57 13.51 -7.34 8.69
CA SER A 57 12.31 -8.08 8.33
C SER A 57 11.82 -7.54 6.99
N ASN A 58 11.96 -8.32 5.92
CA ASN A 58 11.57 -7.95 4.56
C ASN A 58 10.04 -8.02 4.39
N ASN A 59 9.31 -7.31 5.25
CA ASN A 59 7.84 -7.28 5.28
C ASN A 59 7.22 -6.59 4.06
N PHE A 60 8.04 -6.01 3.16
CA PHE A 60 7.60 -5.45 1.89
C PHE A 60 7.31 -6.51 0.82
N LEU A 61 8.00 -7.66 0.86
CA LEU A 61 7.78 -8.71 -0.14
C LEU A 61 6.41 -9.38 0.06
N LEU A 62 5.76 -9.74 -1.04
CA LEU A 62 4.56 -10.57 -0.98
C LEU A 62 4.94 -12.01 -0.58
N PRO A 63 4.07 -12.71 0.16
CA PRO A 63 4.21 -14.14 0.39
C PRO A 63 4.32 -14.94 -0.92
N THR A 64 5.10 -16.01 -0.91
CA THR A 64 5.34 -16.90 -2.07
C THR A 64 4.49 -18.18 -2.03
N ASN A 65 3.52 -18.24 -1.12
CA ASN A 65 2.59 -19.35 -0.94
C ASN A 65 1.54 -19.46 -2.06
N MET A 66 1.43 -18.45 -2.92
CA MET A 66 0.47 -18.38 -4.01
C MET A 66 1.09 -17.75 -5.25
N LYS A 67 0.55 -18.08 -6.42
CA LYS A 67 0.95 -17.49 -7.70
C LYS A 67 -0.27 -17.12 -8.53
N PRO A 68 -0.35 -15.90 -9.08
CA PRO A 68 -1.42 -15.55 -10.01
C PRO A 68 -1.25 -16.30 -11.34
N LEU A 69 -2.37 -16.79 -11.87
CA LEU A 69 -2.49 -17.42 -13.17
C LEU A 69 -2.96 -16.43 -14.24
N SER A 70 -3.95 -15.59 -13.90
CA SER A 70 -4.51 -14.61 -14.82
C SER A 70 -5.25 -13.49 -14.08
N TYR A 71 -5.40 -12.36 -14.75
CA TYR A 71 -6.21 -11.23 -14.29
C TYR A 71 -7.25 -10.91 -15.35
N ASN A 72 -8.50 -10.70 -14.91
CA ASN A 72 -9.54 -10.08 -15.72
C ASN A 72 -9.93 -8.77 -15.04
N LEU A 73 -9.62 -7.64 -15.68
CA LEU A 73 -9.78 -6.30 -15.13
C LEU A 73 -10.78 -5.52 -15.97
N VAL A 74 -11.81 -5.00 -15.32
CA VAL A 74 -12.78 -4.08 -15.90
C VAL A 74 -12.70 -2.76 -15.15
N ILE A 75 -12.52 -1.67 -15.89
CA ILE A 75 -12.44 -0.32 -15.35
C ILE A 75 -13.46 0.54 -16.06
N LYS A 76 -14.23 1.31 -15.29
CA LYS A 76 -15.12 2.35 -15.78
C LYS A 76 -14.68 3.69 -15.23
N VAL A 77 -14.33 4.60 -16.14
CA VAL A 77 -13.88 5.95 -15.81
C VAL A 77 -15.01 6.94 -16.11
N TYR A 78 -15.27 7.84 -15.18
CA TYR A 78 -16.32 8.86 -15.30
C TYR A 78 -15.70 10.20 -15.69
N LEU A 79 -15.66 10.47 -17.00
CA LEU A 79 -15.08 11.68 -17.57
C LEU A 79 -16.15 12.73 -17.90
N PRO A 80 -15.93 14.01 -17.56
CA PRO A 80 -16.87 15.08 -17.87
C PRO A 80 -17.06 15.25 -19.37
N PHE A 81 -18.28 15.64 -19.75
CA PHE A 81 -18.70 15.93 -21.12
C PHE A 81 -18.73 14.73 -22.09
N TYR A 82 -18.57 13.49 -21.61
CA TYR A 82 -18.62 12.30 -22.47
C TYR A 82 -20.02 11.64 -22.47
N VAL A 83 -20.58 11.39 -21.29
CA VAL A 83 -21.91 10.80 -21.09
C VAL A 83 -22.53 11.39 -19.81
N ASP A 84 -23.86 11.29 -19.67
CA ASP A 84 -24.52 11.67 -18.42
C ASP A 84 -24.22 10.66 -17.30
N TYR A 85 -23.85 11.16 -16.12
CA TYR A 85 -23.61 10.35 -14.92
C TYR A 85 -23.92 11.17 -13.65
N PRO A 86 -24.17 10.51 -12.49
CA PRO A 86 -24.44 11.22 -11.25
C PRO A 86 -23.27 12.16 -10.89
N PRO A 87 -23.51 13.42 -10.47
CA PRO A 87 -22.43 14.37 -10.16
C PRO A 87 -21.39 13.85 -9.15
N SER A 88 -21.79 12.97 -8.24
CA SER A 88 -20.90 12.32 -7.27
C SER A 88 -19.84 11.40 -7.89
N LYS A 89 -19.98 11.03 -9.16
CA LYS A 89 -19.02 10.20 -9.89
C LYS A 89 -18.03 11.02 -10.74
N ASN A 90 -18.12 12.35 -10.74
CA ASN A 90 -17.25 13.18 -11.57
C ASN A 90 -15.76 12.95 -11.28
N LEU A 91 -14.99 12.62 -12.31
CA LEU A 91 -13.55 12.31 -12.22
C LEU A 91 -13.24 11.14 -11.28
N THR A 92 -14.16 10.19 -11.14
CA THR A 92 -13.94 8.96 -10.37
C THR A 92 -13.75 7.76 -11.29
N THR A 93 -13.26 6.68 -10.70
CA THR A 93 -13.15 5.38 -11.34
C THR A 93 -13.94 4.37 -10.53
N GLU A 94 -14.46 3.34 -11.17
CA GLU A 94 -14.88 2.12 -10.49
C GLU A 94 -14.37 0.93 -11.27
N GLY A 95 -14.06 -0.15 -10.58
CA GLY A 95 -13.47 -1.30 -11.22
C GLY A 95 -13.74 -2.59 -10.50
N GLU A 96 -13.48 -3.65 -11.23
CA GLU A 96 -13.54 -5.01 -10.77
C GLU A 96 -12.34 -5.76 -11.34
N VAL A 97 -11.62 -6.46 -10.49
CA VAL A 97 -10.57 -7.39 -10.90
C VAL A 97 -10.90 -8.78 -10.40
N THR A 98 -10.90 -9.75 -11.31
CA THR A 98 -10.92 -11.17 -10.96
C THR A 98 -9.52 -11.74 -11.16
N ILE A 99 -8.92 -12.24 -10.09
CA ILE A 99 -7.59 -12.81 -10.07
C ILE A 99 -7.74 -14.32 -9.89
N ASN A 100 -7.29 -15.09 -10.88
CA ASN A 100 -7.17 -16.54 -10.74
C ASN A 100 -5.79 -16.85 -10.18
N ILE A 101 -5.71 -17.69 -9.15
CA ILE A 101 -4.52 -17.92 -8.33
C ILE A 101 -4.38 -19.42 -8.10
N VAL A 102 -3.16 -19.94 -8.19
CA VAL A 102 -2.84 -21.30 -7.73
C VAL A 102 -2.11 -21.26 -6.39
N VAL A 103 -2.50 -22.15 -5.49
CA VAL A 103 -1.88 -22.31 -4.17
C VAL A 103 -0.60 -23.15 -4.31
N LEU A 104 0.53 -22.62 -3.85
CA LEU A 104 1.83 -23.29 -3.84
C LEU A 104 2.16 -23.89 -2.47
N GLN A 105 1.64 -23.28 -1.39
CA GLN A 105 1.80 -23.75 -0.01
C GLN A 105 0.49 -23.54 0.75
N PRO A 106 0.12 -24.42 1.70
CA PRO A 106 -1.14 -24.30 2.43
C PRO A 106 -1.28 -22.95 3.12
N THR A 107 -2.44 -22.31 2.95
CA THR A 107 -2.69 -20.97 3.50
C THR A 107 -4.18 -20.67 3.56
N ASN A 108 -4.57 -19.79 4.48
CA ASN A 108 -5.91 -19.22 4.53
C ASN A 108 -5.92 -17.72 4.20
N ALA A 109 -4.83 -17.16 3.69
CA ALA A 109 -4.70 -15.74 3.46
C ALA A 109 -4.24 -15.44 2.04
N ILE A 110 -4.94 -14.52 1.38
CA ILE A 110 -4.54 -13.95 0.10
C ILE A 110 -4.01 -12.54 0.37
N VAL A 111 -2.73 -12.31 0.11
CA VAL A 111 -2.07 -11.03 0.33
C VAL A 111 -1.74 -10.40 -1.03
N LEU A 112 -2.20 -9.17 -1.25
CA LEU A 112 -2.01 -8.43 -2.49
C LEU A 112 -1.44 -7.05 -2.18
N ASN A 113 -0.80 -6.44 -3.18
CA ASN A 113 -0.49 -5.02 -3.12
C ASN A 113 -1.74 -4.20 -3.41
N MET A 114 -1.90 -3.09 -2.71
CA MET A 114 -3.00 -2.15 -2.84
C MET A 114 -2.57 -0.81 -2.24
N ASP A 115 -2.73 0.25 -3.03
CA ASP A 115 -2.44 1.62 -2.62
C ASP A 115 -3.51 2.56 -3.15
N GLU A 116 -3.94 3.53 -2.33
CA GLU A 116 -4.96 4.56 -2.65
C GLU A 116 -6.25 4.06 -3.34
N ILE A 117 -6.68 2.82 -3.07
CA ILE A 117 -7.92 2.23 -3.62
C ILE A 117 -8.96 2.08 -2.50
N VAL A 118 -10.25 2.26 -2.78
CA VAL A 118 -11.32 1.96 -1.81
C VAL A 118 -12.03 0.67 -2.20
N LEU A 119 -11.99 -0.34 -1.34
CA LEU A 119 -12.65 -1.62 -1.59
C LEU A 119 -14.16 -1.58 -1.27
N LEU A 120 -14.95 -2.17 -2.15
CA LEU A 120 -16.34 -2.52 -1.90
C LEU A 120 -16.40 -3.94 -1.32
N LEU A 121 -16.11 -4.07 -0.03
CA LEU A 121 -15.93 -5.36 0.65
C LEU A 121 -17.13 -6.32 0.51
N ASP A 122 -18.34 -5.77 0.45
CA ASP A 122 -19.60 -6.51 0.25
C ASP A 122 -19.74 -7.14 -1.15
N LYS A 123 -18.90 -6.70 -2.11
CA LYS A 123 -18.86 -7.20 -3.48
C LYS A 123 -17.60 -8.00 -3.80
N CYS A 124 -16.70 -8.15 -2.84
CA CYS A 124 -15.54 -9.00 -2.97
C CYS A 124 -15.94 -10.46 -2.69
N GLU A 125 -15.49 -11.38 -3.53
CA GLU A 125 -15.82 -12.80 -3.42
C GLU A 125 -14.58 -13.65 -3.70
N ALA A 126 -14.40 -14.73 -2.94
CA ALA A 126 -13.40 -15.75 -3.22
C ALA A 126 -14.11 -17.08 -3.53
N ARG A 127 -13.65 -17.79 -4.56
CA ARG A 127 -14.23 -19.07 -5.00
C ARG A 127 -13.15 -20.08 -5.30
N SER A 128 -13.40 -21.34 -4.97
CA SER A 128 -12.60 -22.49 -5.41
C SER A 128 -13.44 -23.33 -6.35
N SER A 129 -13.08 -23.37 -7.64
CA SER A 129 -13.97 -23.91 -8.69
C SER A 129 -15.37 -23.26 -8.64
N ASN A 130 -16.38 -23.93 -8.07
CA ASN A 130 -17.74 -23.40 -7.91
C ASN A 130 -18.13 -23.12 -6.46
N ASP A 131 -17.28 -23.47 -5.49
CA ASP A 131 -17.58 -23.33 -4.07
C ASP A 131 -17.17 -21.95 -3.56
N LEU A 132 -18.06 -21.32 -2.79
CA LEU A 132 -17.82 -20.01 -2.18
C LEU A 132 -16.90 -20.16 -0.97
N LEU A 133 -15.81 -19.40 -0.96
CA LEU A 133 -14.89 -19.29 0.17
C LEU A 133 -15.27 -18.08 1.01
N THR A 134 -15.61 -18.31 2.27
CA THR A 134 -16.01 -17.22 3.17
C THR A 134 -14.79 -16.38 3.53
N ILE A 135 -14.83 -15.08 3.20
CA ILE A 135 -13.85 -14.10 3.65
C ILE A 135 -14.24 -13.68 5.08
N THR A 136 -13.41 -14.01 6.05
CA THR A 136 -13.65 -13.74 7.48
C THR A 136 -13.07 -12.41 7.95
N GLY A 137 -12.12 -11.85 7.19
CA GLY A 137 -11.53 -10.56 7.52
C GLY A 137 -10.76 -9.97 6.34
N VAL A 138 -10.69 -8.65 6.33
CA VAL A 138 -9.84 -7.88 5.41
C VAL A 138 -9.01 -6.91 6.23
N LYS A 139 -7.69 -6.99 6.09
CA LYS A 139 -6.73 -6.11 6.75
C LYS A 139 -6.01 -5.28 5.70
N ILE A 140 -6.10 -3.96 5.81
CA ILE A 140 -5.35 -3.02 4.96
C ILE A 140 -4.18 -2.50 5.79
N GLU A 141 -2.98 -2.55 5.22
CA GLU A 141 -1.73 -2.09 5.81
C GLU A 141 -1.13 -1.02 4.91
N GLU A 142 -1.58 0.23 5.07
CA GLU A 142 -1.22 1.37 4.20
C GLU A 142 0.30 1.57 4.11
N GLN A 143 1.02 1.43 5.23
CA GLN A 143 2.49 1.58 5.25
C GLN A 143 3.25 0.53 4.43
N LEU A 144 2.60 -0.60 4.14
CA LEU A 144 3.16 -1.68 3.35
C LEU A 144 2.50 -1.79 1.96
N GLU A 145 1.54 -0.91 1.67
CA GLU A 145 0.71 -0.94 0.46
C GLU A 145 0.10 -2.33 0.23
N LYS A 146 -0.46 -2.93 1.29
CA LYS A 146 -0.98 -4.30 1.27
C LYS A 146 -2.41 -4.41 1.72
N VAL A 147 -3.10 -5.37 1.12
CA VAL A 147 -4.37 -5.90 1.60
C VAL A 147 -4.28 -7.40 1.80
N THR A 148 -4.77 -7.88 2.94
CA THR A 148 -4.88 -9.30 3.27
C THR A 148 -6.34 -9.69 3.40
N PHE A 149 -6.78 -10.63 2.57
CA PHE A 149 -8.06 -11.31 2.68
C PHE A 149 -7.87 -12.63 3.43
N THR A 150 -8.44 -12.74 4.63
CA THR A 150 -8.43 -13.97 5.42
C THR A 150 -9.67 -14.79 5.08
N LEU A 151 -9.47 -16.07 4.79
CA LEU A 151 -10.50 -17.04 4.47
C LEU A 151 -10.83 -17.91 5.69
N SER A 152 -12.04 -18.46 5.73
CA SER A 152 -12.50 -19.37 6.80
C SER A 152 -11.80 -20.72 6.81
N GLU A 153 -11.25 -21.13 5.67
CA GLU A 153 -10.64 -22.44 5.47
C GLU A 153 -9.21 -22.33 4.95
N VAL A 154 -8.42 -23.38 5.19
CA VAL A 154 -7.03 -23.48 4.71
C VAL A 154 -7.04 -24.11 3.32
N LEU A 155 -6.60 -23.33 2.34
CA LEU A 155 -6.42 -23.74 0.97
C LEU A 155 -5.24 -24.70 0.84
N GLN A 156 -5.36 -25.70 -0.01
CA GLN A 156 -4.37 -26.75 -0.19
C GLN A 156 -3.53 -26.55 -1.45
N VAL A 157 -2.33 -27.13 -1.49
CA VAL A 157 -1.42 -27.03 -2.64
C VAL A 157 -2.09 -27.53 -3.92
N GLY A 158 -1.93 -26.78 -5.01
CA GLY A 158 -2.51 -27.08 -6.32
C GLY A 158 -3.97 -26.63 -6.49
N GLN A 159 -4.62 -26.15 -5.43
CA GLN A 159 -5.98 -25.60 -5.52
C GLN A 159 -5.96 -24.29 -6.32
N GLU A 160 -6.91 -24.16 -7.25
CA GLU A 160 -7.13 -22.93 -8.03
C GLU A 160 -8.28 -22.12 -7.44
N ILE A 161 -8.00 -20.85 -7.17
CA ILE A 161 -8.89 -19.90 -6.53
C ILE A 161 -9.15 -18.75 -7.48
N SER A 162 -10.39 -18.27 -7.50
CA SER A 162 -10.78 -17.01 -8.14
C SER A 162 -11.13 -16.00 -7.06
N LEU A 163 -10.38 -14.90 -6.99
CA LEU A 163 -10.64 -13.77 -6.10
C LEU A 163 -11.16 -12.60 -6.94
N LYS A 164 -12.43 -12.23 -6.73
CA LYS A 164 -13.05 -11.05 -7.29
C LYS A 164 -12.94 -9.90 -6.27
N VAL A 165 -12.36 -8.79 -6.70
CA VAL A 165 -12.18 -7.57 -5.91
C VAL A 165 -12.86 -6.41 -6.62
N CYS A 166 -13.81 -5.76 -5.95
CA CYS A 166 -14.50 -4.57 -6.47
C CYS A 166 -14.00 -3.31 -5.77
N PHE A 167 -13.80 -2.23 -6.51
CA PHE A 167 -13.23 -0.99 -5.98
C PHE A 167 -13.76 0.28 -6.66
N ILE A 168 -13.55 1.41 -5.99
CA ILE A 168 -13.83 2.78 -6.45
C ILE A 168 -12.67 3.73 -6.16
#